data_AF-R8W487-F1
#
_entry.id   AF-R8W487-F1
#
_cell.length_a   1.000
_cell.length_b   1.000
_cell.length_c   1.000
_cell.angle_alpha   90.00
_cell.angle_beta   90.00
_cell.angle_gamma   90.00
#
_symmetry.space_group_name_H-M   'P 1'
#
loop_
_entity.id
_entity.type
_entity.pdbx_description
1 polymer ?
#
loop_
_entity_poly.entity_id
_entity_poly.type
_entity_poly.pdbx_seq_one_letter_code
_entity_poly.pdbx_strand_id
1 'polypeptide(L)'
;MLKPSMKELMNKVGNRYLLVNLAAQRARDIAQEAEEKDEQLPDKAVKLALDEIAAGTIVYCPGPKVEPEYRLTSDLLPGMLDLDDHEDADVHEDHVEDDTADEDTLDDDTDEDA
;
A
#
# COMPACT_ATOMS: atom_id res chain seq x y z
N MET A 1 -16.86 -20.81 2.64
CA MET A 1 -15.43 -20.93 3.01
C MET A 1 -14.61 -20.30 1.89
N LEU A 2 -13.72 -19.36 2.19
CA LEU A 2 -12.76 -18.85 1.20
C LEU A 2 -11.85 -20.02 0.81
N LYS A 3 -11.99 -20.50 -0.43
CA LYS A 3 -11.01 -21.35 -1.08
C LYS A 3 -10.11 -20.40 -1.88
N PRO A 4 -8.78 -20.59 -1.85
CA PRO A 4 -8.01 -21.62 -1.13
C PRO A 4 -7.73 -21.24 0.35
N SER A 5 -7.40 -22.22 1.18
CA SER A 5 -7.06 -21.96 2.59
C SER A 5 -5.60 -21.49 2.72
N MET A 6 -5.34 -20.60 3.68
CA MET A 6 -4.00 -20.08 3.94
C MET A 6 -2.98 -21.20 4.21
N LYS A 7 -3.41 -22.28 4.86
CA LYS A 7 -2.56 -23.44 5.17
C LYS A 7 -2.08 -24.16 3.90
N GLU A 8 -2.96 -24.33 2.92
CA GLU A 8 -2.61 -24.97 1.63
C GLU A 8 -1.60 -24.12 0.86
N LEU A 9 -1.83 -22.82 0.78
CA LEU A 9 -0.93 -21.88 0.12
C LEU A 9 0.46 -21.88 0.79
N MET A 10 0.49 -21.92 2.12
CA MET A 10 1.74 -21.99 2.88
C MET A 10 2.50 -23.30 2.68
N ASN A 11 1.81 -24.42 2.51
CA ASN A 11 2.48 -25.69 2.21
C ASN A 11 3.13 -25.71 0.81
N LYS A 12 2.66 -24.87 -0.12
CA LYS A 12 3.21 -24.76 -1.49
C LYS A 12 4.42 -23.82 -1.57
N VAL A 13 4.32 -22.65 -0.93
CA VAL A 13 5.33 -21.58 -1.06
C VAL A 13 6.32 -21.55 0.11
N GLY A 14 5.93 -22.04 1.30
CA GLY A 14 6.77 -22.12 2.49
C GLY A 14 7.02 -20.80 3.23
N ASN A 15 6.76 -19.65 2.60
CA ASN A 15 6.96 -18.32 3.20
C ASN A 15 5.77 -17.39 2.91
N ARG A 16 5.25 -16.74 3.96
CA ARG A 16 4.09 -15.83 3.89
C ARG A 16 4.33 -14.61 3.00
N TYR A 17 5.47 -13.95 3.17
CA TYR A 17 5.81 -12.74 2.39
C TYR A 17 6.02 -13.10 0.93
N LEU A 18 6.65 -14.24 0.69
CA LEU A 18 6.87 -14.75 -0.65
C LEU A 18 5.54 -15.07 -1.36
N LEU A 19 4.59 -15.69 -0.65
CA LEU A 19 3.25 -15.92 -1.20
C LEU A 19 2.60 -14.61 -1.64
N VAL A 20 2.65 -13.57 -0.80
CA VAL A 20 2.03 -12.28 -1.12
C VAL A 20 2.68 -11.66 -2.35
N ASN A 21 4.01 -11.67 -2.43
CA ASN A 21 4.72 -11.14 -3.59
C ASN A 21 4.40 -11.93 -4.87
N LEU A 22 4.39 -13.26 -4.79
CA LEU A 22 4.07 -14.15 -5.91
C LEU A 22 2.64 -13.95 -6.40
N ALA A 23 1.67 -13.92 -5.46
CA ALA A 23 0.27 -13.70 -5.78
C ALA A 23 0.03 -12.30 -6.37
N ALA A 24 0.69 -11.28 -5.84
CA ALA A 24 0.59 -9.92 -6.36
C ALA A 24 1.16 -9.80 -7.77
N GLN A 25 2.32 -10.42 -8.04
CA GLN A 25 2.91 -10.45 -9.37
C GLN A 25 1.97 -11.17 -10.34
N ARG A 26 1.54 -12.39 -10.01
CA ARG A 26 0.66 -13.15 -10.88
C ARG A 26 -0.69 -12.48 -11.12
N ALA A 27 -1.25 -11.81 -10.11
CA ALA A 27 -2.49 -11.07 -10.28
C ALA A 27 -2.36 -9.90 -11.29
N ARG A 28 -1.19 -9.25 -11.36
CA ARG A 28 -0.92 -8.22 -12.38
C ARG A 28 -0.85 -8.84 -13.76
N ASP A 29 -0.17 -9.97 -13.91
CA ASP A 29 -0.08 -10.68 -15.18
C ASP A 29 -1.48 -11.07 -15.69
N ILE A 30 -2.33 -11.63 -14.82
CA ILE A 30 -3.72 -11.99 -15.17
C ILE A 30 -4.54 -10.78 -15.58
N ALA A 31 -4.39 -9.65 -14.87
CA ALA A 31 -5.11 -8.42 -15.19
C ALA A 31 -4.67 -7.84 -16.53
N GLN A 32 -3.35 -7.83 -16.78
CA GLN A 32 -2.79 -7.35 -18.04
C GLN A 32 -3.17 -8.27 -19.21
N GLU A 33 -3.11 -9.60 -19.03
CA GLU A 33 -3.55 -10.56 -20.05
C GLU A 33 -5.03 -10.37 -20.43
N ALA A 34 -5.88 -10.01 -19.46
CA ALA A 34 -7.29 -9.75 -19.70
C ALA A 34 -7.51 -8.42 -20.44
N GLU A 35 -6.75 -7.38 -20.08
CA GLU A 35 -6.76 -6.08 -20.76
C GLU A 35 -6.27 -6.21 -22.21
N GLU A 36 -5.19 -6.95 -22.46
CA GLU A 36 -4.65 -7.19 -23.81
C GLU A 36 -5.61 -7.98 -24.71
N LYS A 37 -6.47 -8.82 -24.12
CA LYS A 37 -7.49 -9.61 -24.83
C LYS A 37 -8.83 -8.89 -24.93
N ASP A 38 -8.99 -7.73 -24.30
CA ASP A 38 -10.28 -7.02 -24.15
C ASP A 38 -11.38 -7.91 -23.50
N GLU A 39 -10.97 -8.86 -22.65
CA GLU A 39 -11.87 -9.81 -21.98
C GLU A 39 -12.07 -9.45 -20.51
N GLN A 40 -13.32 -9.55 -20.02
CA GLN A 40 -13.61 -9.37 -18.60
C GLN A 40 -13.25 -10.62 -17.80
N LEU A 41 -12.49 -10.42 -16.72
CA LEU A 41 -12.14 -11.50 -15.79
C LEU A 41 -13.39 -12.03 -15.08
N PRO A 42 -13.54 -13.36 -14.96
CA PRO A 42 -14.68 -13.98 -14.28
C PRO A 42 -14.67 -13.72 -12.76
N ASP A 43 -13.48 -13.48 -12.20
CA ASP A 43 -13.24 -13.27 -10.79
C ASP A 43 -12.10 -12.26 -10.61
N LYS A 44 -11.93 -11.73 -9.39
CA LYS A 44 -10.81 -10.84 -9.07
C LYS A 44 -9.48 -11.52 -9.40
N ALA A 45 -8.56 -10.81 -10.07
CA ALA A 45 -7.26 -11.36 -10.47
C ALA A 45 -6.47 -12.00 -9.30
N VAL A 46 -6.55 -11.39 -8.10
CA VAL A 46 -5.92 -11.93 -6.88
C VAL A 46 -6.47 -13.30 -6.50
N LYS A 47 -7.77 -13.53 -6.67
CA LYS A 47 -8.40 -14.82 -6.37
C LYS A 47 -7.90 -15.89 -7.34
N LEU A 48 -7.89 -15.59 -8.64
CA LEU A 48 -7.37 -16.48 -9.68
C LEU A 48 -5.90 -16.83 -9.44
N ALA A 49 -5.08 -15.85 -9.09
CA ALA A 49 -3.67 -16.08 -8.75
C ALA A 49 -3.51 -17.03 -7.54
N LEU A 50 -4.31 -16.86 -6.48
CA LEU A 50 -4.28 -17.75 -5.33
C LEU A 50 -4.73 -19.17 -5.70
N ASP A 51 -5.74 -19.31 -6.56
CA ASP A 51 -6.21 -20.60 -7.04
C ASP A 51 -5.13 -21.33 -7.86
N GLU A 52 -4.40 -20.63 -8.74
CA GLU A 52 -3.28 -21.20 -9.51
C GLU A 52 -2.11 -21.63 -8.61
N ILE A 53 -1.82 -20.87 -7.56
CA ILE A 53 -0.80 -21.23 -6.56
C ILE A 53 -1.25 -22.46 -5.76
N ALA A 54 -2.53 -22.52 -5.36
CA ALA A 54 -3.08 -23.66 -4.64
C ALA A 54 -3.09 -24.94 -5.51
N ALA A 55 -3.42 -24.81 -6.79
CA ALA A 55 -3.31 -25.89 -7.78
C ALA A 55 -1.86 -26.37 -7.97
N GLY A 56 -0.88 -25.50 -7.70
CA GLY A 56 0.54 -25.77 -7.92
C GLY A 56 0.97 -25.57 -9.37
N THR A 57 0.17 -24.87 -10.18
CA THR A 57 0.52 -24.46 -11.54
C THR A 57 1.68 -23.47 -11.52
N ILE A 58 1.76 -22.65 -10.48
CA ILE A 58 2.78 -21.62 -10.30
C ILE A 58 3.63 -21.94 -9.09
N VAL A 59 4.95 -21.93 -9.29
CA VAL A 59 5.95 -22.17 -8.27
C VAL A 59 6.93 -21.00 -8.27
N TYR A 60 7.29 -20.52 -7.09
CA TYR A 60 8.34 -19.52 -6.97
C TYR A 60 9.71 -20.14 -7.29
N CYS A 61 10.39 -19.55 -8.25
CA CYS A 61 11.79 -19.85 -8.54
C CYS A 61 12.64 -18.67 -8.07
N PRO A 62 13.62 -18.88 -7.17
CA PRO A 62 14.58 -17.86 -6.81
C PRO A 62 15.37 -17.44 -8.06
N GLY A 63 15.04 -16.27 -8.61
CA GLY A 63 15.75 -15.69 -9.74
C GLY A 63 17.10 -15.11 -9.34
N PRO A 64 18.01 -14.88 -10.29
CA PRO A 64 19.16 -14.02 -10.05
C PRO A 64 18.66 -12.66 -9.59
N LYS A 65 19.21 -12.14 -8.49
CA LYS A 65 18.85 -10.83 -7.97
C LYS A 65 19.15 -9.81 -9.06
N VAL A 66 18.12 -9.19 -9.63
CA VAL A 66 18.29 -8.07 -10.55
C VAL A 66 18.79 -6.92 -9.69
N GLU A 67 20.06 -6.56 -9.85
CA GLU A 67 20.60 -5.37 -9.20
C GLU A 67 19.83 -4.18 -9.75
N PRO A 68 19.20 -3.35 -8.90
CA PRO A 68 18.52 -2.17 -9.39
C PRO A 68 19.57 -1.28 -10.07
N GLU A 69 19.40 -0.99 -11.35
CA GLU A 69 20.18 0.06 -12.01
C GLU A 69 19.77 1.39 -11.39
N TYR A 70 20.55 1.85 -10.42
CA TYR A 70 20.49 3.23 -9.99
C TYR A 70 20.96 4.07 -11.18
N ARG A 71 20.00 4.59 -11.95
CA ARG A 71 20.28 5.69 -12.86
C ARG A 71 20.69 6.86 -11.98
N LEU A 72 22.00 6.99 -11.76
CA LEU A 72 22.60 8.24 -11.33
C LEU A 72 22.21 9.25 -12.41
N THR A 73 21.15 10.01 -12.14
CA THR A 73 20.85 11.23 -12.88
C THR A 73 22.11 12.06 -12.77
N SER A 74 22.91 12.04 -13.83
CA SER A 74 24.24 12.67 -13.88
C SER A 74 24.16 14.19 -13.72
N ASP A 75 22.93 14.71 -13.71
CA ASP A 75 22.57 16.12 -13.55
C ASP A 75 22.57 16.57 -12.08
N LEU A 76 22.61 15.63 -11.12
CA LEU A 76 22.83 15.95 -9.71
C LEU A 76 24.34 16.01 -9.44
N LEU A 77 25.00 17.05 -9.94
CA LEU A 77 26.35 17.39 -9.52
C LEU A 77 26.35 17.59 -7.99
N PRO A 78 27.20 16.89 -7.22
CA PRO A 78 27.35 17.13 -5.80
C PRO A 78 27.73 18.61 -5.57
N GLY A 79 26.80 19.39 -5.03
CA GLY A 79 26.96 20.84 -4.79
C GLY A 79 26.05 21.76 -5.60
N MET A 80 25.15 21.26 -6.45
CA MET A 80 24.13 22.07 -7.15
C MET A 80 22.73 22.06 -6.51
N LEU A 81 22.53 21.29 -5.42
CA LEU A 81 21.38 21.54 -4.55
C LEU A 81 21.74 22.71 -3.65
N ASP A 82 21.32 23.91 -4.03
CA ASP A 82 21.34 25.09 -3.15
C ASP A 82 20.38 24.83 -1.99
N LEU A 83 20.92 24.33 -0.87
CA LEU A 83 20.21 24.16 0.40
C LEU A 83 19.94 25.50 1.10
N ASP A 84 20.39 26.60 0.51
CA ASP A 84 20.32 27.96 1.08
C ASP A 84 19.16 28.81 0.51
N ASP A 85 18.32 28.29 -0.41
CA ASP A 85 17.15 29.02 -0.94
C ASP A 85 15.90 28.91 -0.04
N HIS A 86 16.11 28.67 1.25
CA HIS A 86 15.10 28.98 2.26
C HIS A 86 15.24 30.47 2.57
N GLU A 87 14.83 31.34 1.63
CA GLU A 87 14.44 32.69 2.02
C GLU A 87 13.36 32.51 3.10
N ASP A 88 13.61 33.11 4.26
CA ASP A 88 12.64 33.21 5.33
C ASP A 88 11.39 33.87 4.75
N ALA A 89 10.43 33.07 4.28
CA ALA A 89 9.09 33.56 4.03
C ALA A 89 8.60 33.99 5.42
N ASP A 90 8.62 35.31 5.64
CA ASP A 90 8.04 35.96 6.80
C ASP A 90 6.76 35.22 7.16
N VAL A 91 6.79 34.50 8.29
CA VAL A 91 5.60 33.93 8.87
C VAL A 91 4.78 35.13 9.31
N HIS A 92 3.94 35.64 8.42
CA HIS A 92 2.81 36.45 8.81
C HIS A 92 1.94 35.53 9.66
N GLU A 93 2.13 35.66 10.97
CA GLU A 93 1.23 35.16 11.98
C GLU A 93 -0.07 35.95 11.84
N ASP A 94 -0.90 35.54 10.88
CA ASP A 94 -2.32 35.88 10.92
C ASP A 94 -2.90 35.13 12.12
N HIS A 95 -2.79 35.77 13.29
CA HIS A 95 -3.62 35.47 14.44
C HIS A 95 -5.08 35.65 14.01
N VAL A 96 -5.71 34.57 13.57
CA VAL A 96 -7.16 34.43 13.69
C VAL A 96 -7.43 34.23 15.18
N GLU A 97 -7.75 35.33 15.85
CA GLU A 97 -8.45 35.32 17.13
C GLU A 97 -9.75 34.53 16.91
N ASP A 98 -9.77 33.28 17.36
CA ASP A 98 -10.99 32.49 17.48
C ASP A 98 -11.77 33.11 18.65
N ASP A 99 -12.68 34.02 18.33
CA ASP A 99 -13.72 34.52 19.23
C ASP A 99 -14.64 33.36 19.63
N THR A 100 -14.18 32.47 20.51
CA THR A 100 -15.07 31.68 21.35
C THR A 100 -15.23 32.41 22.69
N ALA A 101 -15.98 33.51 22.65
CA ALA A 101 -16.58 34.06 23.84
C ALA A 101 -17.73 33.15 24.29
N ASP A 102 -17.56 32.60 25.50
CA ASP A 102 -18.52 32.53 26.60
C ASP A 102 -19.97 32.06 26.30
N GLU A 103 -20.66 31.27 27.10
CA GLU A 103 -20.52 30.85 28.49
C GLU A 103 -21.59 29.75 28.69
N ASP A 104 -21.37 28.91 29.69
CA ASP A 104 -22.39 28.30 30.55
C ASP A 104 -23.54 27.47 29.96
N THR A 105 -23.57 26.17 30.28
CA THR A 105 -24.30 25.72 31.48
C THR A 105 -24.00 24.26 31.82
N LEU A 106 -23.59 24.03 33.07
CA LEU A 106 -23.66 22.76 33.77
C LEU A 106 -25.14 22.42 33.99
N ASP A 107 -25.60 21.26 33.52
CA ASP A 107 -26.78 20.58 34.06
C ASP A 107 -26.43 19.09 34.16
N ASP A 108 -25.72 18.73 35.24
CA ASP A 108 -25.62 17.35 35.72
C ASP A 108 -26.76 17.13 36.72
N ASP A 109 -27.93 16.81 36.20
CA ASP A 109 -29.04 16.24 36.97
C ASP A 109 -29.32 14.84 36.42
N THR A 110 -28.75 13.81 37.04
CA THR A 110 -29.43 12.51 37.13
C THR A 110 -29.05 11.79 38.41
N ASP A 111 -29.96 11.92 39.38
CA ASP A 111 -30.14 11.24 40.65
C ASP A 111 -29.40 9.90 40.84
N GLU A 112 -28.61 9.85 41.91
CA GLU A 112 -28.08 8.64 42.52
C GLU A 112 -29.20 7.97 43.35
N ASP A 113 -29.91 7.01 42.75
CA ASP A 113 -30.70 6.01 43.48
C ASP A 113 -29.75 4.91 44.01
N ALA A 114 -29.34 4.99 45.29
CA ALA A 114 -29.09 3.84 46.21
C ALA A 114 -28.52 4.25 47.57
#